data_AF-A0A1I8IDE8-F1
#
_entry.id   AF-A0A1I8IDE8-F1
#
_cell.length_a   1.000
_cell.length_b   1.000
_cell.length_c   1.000
_cell.angle_alpha   90.00
_cell.angle_beta   90.00
_cell.angle_gamma   90.00
#
_symmetry.space_group_name_H-M   'P 1'
#
loop_
_entity.id
_entity.type
_entity.pdbx_description
1 polymer ?
#
loop_
_entity_poly.entity_id
_entity_poly.type
_entity_poly.pdbx_seq_one_letter_code
_entity_poly.pdbx_strand_id
1 'polypeptide(L)'
;MASASNASGSEPPNSERKFSTSGESLYQILGLEKGASSEQVKKAYRKIKELNRANHVLSDEKRKAIYDKYGSVGLQIASQIGEDNVTTYFMLDNVCC
;
A
#
# COMPACT_ATOMS: atom_id res chain seq x y z
N MET A 1 -40.47 24.83 -31.10
CA MET A 1 -39.12 24.57 -31.64
C MET A 1 -38.17 25.39 -30.78
N ALA A 2 -37.60 24.79 -29.73
CA ALA A 2 -36.21 24.31 -29.66
C ALA A 2 -35.22 25.51 -29.62
N SER A 3 -34.39 25.75 -28.60
CA SER A 3 -33.89 24.93 -27.49
C SER A 3 -33.40 25.83 -26.34
N ALA A 4 -33.57 25.36 -25.11
CA ALA A 4 -32.80 25.81 -23.96
C ALA A 4 -31.42 25.12 -23.95
N SER A 5 -30.37 25.80 -23.47
CA SER A 5 -29.44 25.33 -22.42
C SER A 5 -28.05 25.98 -22.56
N ASN A 6 -27.90 27.09 -21.84
CA ASN A 6 -26.84 27.38 -20.87
C ASN A 6 -25.38 27.14 -21.29
N ALA A 7 -24.75 28.25 -21.73
CA ALA A 7 -23.31 28.42 -21.64
C ALA A 7 -22.91 28.81 -20.20
N SER A 8 -21.76 28.27 -19.79
CA SER A 8 -20.88 28.75 -18.72
C SER A 8 -21.46 28.83 -17.31
N GLY A 9 -21.53 27.67 -16.66
CA GLY A 9 -21.48 27.58 -15.21
C GLY A 9 -20.09 27.95 -14.70
N SER A 10 -20.02 29.11 -14.03
CA SER A 10 -19.02 29.58 -13.07
C SER A 10 -17.95 28.58 -12.59
N GLU A 11 -16.69 28.85 -12.91
CA GLU A 11 -15.55 28.44 -12.08
C GLU A 11 -15.60 29.22 -10.75
N PRO A 12 -15.68 28.57 -9.57
CA PRO A 12 -15.48 29.26 -8.32
C PRO A 12 -13.97 29.47 -8.10
N PRO A 13 -13.55 30.65 -7.59
CA PRO A 13 -12.17 30.89 -7.22
C PRO A 13 -11.83 29.97 -6.05
N ASN A 14 -10.92 29.02 -6.28
CA ASN A 14 -10.40 28.13 -5.25
C ASN A 14 -9.57 28.94 -4.26
N SER A 15 -10.28 29.60 -3.34
CA SER A 15 -9.68 30.27 -2.19
C SER A 15 -8.92 29.23 -1.38
N GLU A 16 -7.60 29.32 -1.44
CA GLU A 16 -6.67 28.63 -0.57
C GLU A 16 -7.05 28.92 0.88
N ARG A 17 -7.90 28.07 1.46
CA ARG A 17 -8.08 27.99 2.90
C ARG A 17 -6.86 27.29 3.47
N LYS A 18 -5.82 28.09 3.63
CA LYS A 18 -4.66 27.77 4.45
C LYS A 18 -5.13 27.62 5.89
N PHE A 19 -4.59 26.59 6.52
CA PHE A 19 -4.63 26.21 7.93
C PHE A 19 -5.59 25.09 8.35
N SER A 20 -4.91 23.96 8.59
CA SER A 20 -5.25 22.79 9.41
C SER A 20 -6.28 21.84 8.83
N THR A 21 -5.82 20.95 7.96
CA THR A 21 -6.67 19.92 7.37
C THR A 21 -5.93 18.58 7.32
N SER A 22 -6.04 17.83 8.41
CA SER A 22 -5.85 16.37 8.42
C SER A 22 -6.65 15.64 7.32
N GLY A 23 -7.60 16.33 6.67
CA GLY A 23 -8.30 15.87 5.46
C GLY A 23 -7.51 15.98 4.14
N GLU A 24 -6.62 16.96 3.96
CA GLU A 24 -5.80 17.05 2.74
C GLU A 24 -4.73 15.96 2.72
N SER A 25 -4.15 15.66 3.89
CA SER A 25 -3.16 14.59 4.01
C SER A 25 -3.72 13.21 3.65
N LEU A 26 -5.01 12.93 3.91
CA LEU A 26 -5.58 11.61 3.62
C LEU A 26 -5.63 11.30 2.12
N TYR A 27 -6.13 12.23 1.31
CA TYR A 27 -6.15 12.06 -0.14
C TYR A 27 -4.74 12.10 -0.74
N GLN A 28 -3.85 12.91 -0.16
CA GLN A 28 -2.47 13.03 -0.62
C GLN A 28 -1.64 11.77 -0.35
N ILE A 29 -1.82 11.10 0.80
CA ILE A 29 -1.20 9.79 1.10
C ILE A 29 -1.67 8.72 0.12
N LEU A 30 -2.96 8.75 -0.26
CA LEU A 30 -3.51 7.83 -1.26
C LEU A 30 -3.16 8.22 -2.70
N GLY A 31 -2.59 9.41 -2.94
CA GLY A 31 -2.29 9.94 -4.27
C GLY A 31 -3.54 10.24 -5.10
N LEU A 32 -4.64 10.66 -4.46
CA LEU A 32 -5.93 10.93 -5.10
C LEU A 32 -6.29 12.43 -5.03
N GLU A 33 -7.10 12.88 -5.99
CA GLU A 33 -7.65 14.23 -6.01
C GLU A 33 -8.89 14.34 -5.10
N LYS A 34 -9.18 15.56 -4.62
CA LYS A 34 -10.38 15.84 -3.83
C LYS A 34 -11.60 15.74 -4.75
N GLY A 35 -12.52 14.83 -4.43
CA GLY A 35 -13.66 14.49 -5.28
C GLY A 35 -13.52 13.13 -5.98
N ALA A 36 -12.44 12.39 -5.72
CA ALA A 36 -12.31 11.00 -6.16
C ALA A 36 -13.47 10.13 -5.65
N SER A 37 -13.94 9.22 -6.51
CA SER A 37 -15.01 8.29 -6.15
C SER A 37 -14.55 7.28 -5.11
N SER A 38 -15.49 6.73 -4.34
CA SER A 38 -15.20 5.72 -3.32
C SER A 38 -14.48 4.48 -3.89
N GLU A 39 -14.69 4.16 -5.16
CA GLU A 39 -13.99 3.06 -5.86
C GLU A 39 -12.50 3.36 -6.09
N GLN A 40 -12.16 4.60 -6.43
CA GLN A 40 -10.75 5.02 -6.56
C GLN A 40 -10.03 4.95 -5.21
N VAL A 41 -10.70 5.37 -4.13
CA VAL A 41 -10.19 5.26 -2.75
C VAL A 41 -9.90 3.81 -2.38
N LYS A 42 -10.82 2.88 -2.66
CA LYS A 42 -10.62 1.44 -2.41
C LYS A 42 -9.46 0.88 -3.23
N LYS A 43 -9.33 1.28 -4.50
CA LYS A 43 -8.23 0.83 -5.38
C LYS A 43 -6.87 1.32 -4.88
N ALA A 44 -6.76 2.59 -4.50
CA ALA A 44 -5.54 3.16 -3.93
C ALA A 44 -5.15 2.45 -2.62
N TYR A 45 -6.12 2.19 -1.75
CA TYR A 45 -5.90 1.48 -0.49
C TYR A 45 -5.32 0.07 -0.71
N ARG A 46 -5.86 -0.70 -1.67
CA ARG A 46 -5.34 -2.04 -1.99
C ARG A 46 -3.87 -2.01 -2.41
N LYS A 47 -3.50 -1.04 -3.26
CA LYS A 47 -2.11 -0.85 -3.71
C LYS A 47 -1.17 -0.51 -2.54
N ILE A 48 -1.59 0.39 -1.66
CA ILE A 48 -0.78 0.79 -0.49
C ILE A 48 -0.66 -0.37 0.51
N LYS A 49 -1.71 -1.17 0.68
CA LYS A 49 -1.66 -2.37 1.53
C LYS A 49 -0.57 -3.34 1.05
N GLU A 50 -0.49 -3.58 -0.26
CA GLU A 50 0.54 -4.43 -0.85
C GLU A 50 1.94 -3.81 -0.71
N LEU A 51 2.06 -2.51 -0.92
CA LEU A 51 3.30 -1.78 -0.70
C LEU A 51 3.78 -1.89 0.75
N ASN A 52 2.89 -1.68 1.72
CA ASN A 52 3.21 -1.79 3.14
C ASN A 52 3.62 -3.22 3.51
N ARG A 53 2.97 -4.24 2.94
CA ARG A 53 3.36 -5.63 3.12
C ARG A 53 4.77 -5.89 2.59
N ALA A 54 5.08 -5.41 1.39
CA ALA A 54 6.42 -5.53 0.82
C ALA A 54 7.44 -4.77 1.68
N ASN A 55 7.10 -3.55 2.11
CA ASN A 55 7.97 -2.73 2.95
C ASN A 55 8.32 -3.44 4.26
N HIS A 56 7.37 -4.08 4.93
CA HIS A 56 7.65 -4.84 6.16
C HIS A 56 8.66 -5.98 5.95
N VAL A 57 8.66 -6.61 4.77
CA VAL A 57 9.62 -7.68 4.47
C VAL A 57 10.98 -7.13 4.12
N LEU A 58 11.02 -6.02 3.37
CA LEU A 58 12.24 -5.40 2.88
C LEU A 58 12.90 -4.48 3.92
N SER A 59 12.16 -3.99 4.92
CA SER A 59 12.66 -3.16 6.02
C SER A 59 13.53 -3.95 6.98
N ASP A 60 13.18 -5.22 7.22
CA ASP A 60 13.90 -6.10 8.13
C ASP A 60 14.97 -6.87 7.36
N GLU A 61 16.25 -6.64 7.69
CA GLU A 61 17.37 -7.28 7.00
C GLU A 61 17.27 -8.81 7.03
N LYS A 62 16.81 -9.39 8.14
CA LYS A 62 16.60 -10.83 8.29
C LYS A 62 15.50 -11.36 7.38
N ARG A 63 14.32 -10.72 7.36
CA ARG A 63 13.19 -11.13 6.50
C ARG A 63 13.54 -10.98 5.02
N LYS A 64 14.25 -9.92 4.67
CA LYS A 64 14.80 -9.70 3.33
C LYS A 64 15.76 -10.83 2.95
N ALA A 65 16.74 -11.16 3.81
CA ALA A 65 17.68 -12.24 3.55
C ALA A 65 16.98 -13.61 3.42
N ILE A 66 15.96 -13.87 4.24
CA ILE A 66 15.13 -15.09 4.14
C ILE A 66 14.40 -15.12 2.79
N TYR A 67 13.82 -14.00 2.36
CA TYR A 67 13.14 -13.90 1.08
C TYR A 67 14.10 -14.08 -0.11
N ASP A 68 15.28 -13.46 -0.06
CA ASP A 68 16.30 -13.57 -1.11
C ASP A 68 16.83 -15.00 -1.24
N LYS A 69 16.89 -15.76 -0.14
CA LYS A 69 17.43 -17.14 -0.11
C LYS A 69 16.38 -18.23 -0.33
N TYR A 70 15.20 -18.08 0.26
CA TYR A 70 14.16 -19.12 0.33
C TYR A 70 12.82 -18.69 -0.29
N GLY A 71 12.73 -17.46 -0.81
CA GLY A 71 11.53 -16.93 -1.46
C GLY A 71 10.34 -16.79 -0.52
N SER A 72 9.14 -16.99 -1.07
CA SER A 72 7.87 -16.90 -0.34
C SER A 72 7.72 -17.96 0.75
N VAL A 73 8.29 -19.16 0.55
CA VAL A 73 8.21 -20.28 1.51
C VAL A 73 8.93 -19.92 2.80
N GLY A 74 10.15 -19.38 2.70
CA GLY A 74 10.90 -19.00 3.90
C GLY A 74 10.23 -17.88 4.68
N LEU A 75 9.59 -16.95 4.00
CA LEU A 75 8.85 -15.87 4.67
C LEU A 75 7.59 -16.39 5.41
N GLN A 76 6.91 -17.39 4.85
CA GLN A 76 5.77 -18.05 5.49
C GLN A 76 6.18 -18.78 6.76
N ILE A 77 7.36 -19.41 6.75
CA ILE A 77 7.92 -20.08 7.92
C ILE A 77 8.40 -19.04 8.95
N ALA A 78 9.08 -17.97 8.52
CA ALA A 78 9.50 -16.87 9.38
C ALA A 78 8.34 -16.26 10.18
N SER A 79 7.16 -16.19 9.56
CA SER A 79 5.95 -15.71 10.22
C SER A 79 5.41 -16.66 11.30
N GLN A 80 5.72 -17.95 11.24
CA GLN A 80 5.20 -18.97 12.15
C GLN A 80 6.16 -19.29 13.30
N ILE A 81 7.46 -19.40 13.02
CA ILE A 81 8.46 -19.86 13.99
C ILE A 81 9.49 -18.79 14.39
N GLY A 82 9.42 -17.61 13.78
CA GLY A 82 10.40 -16.53 13.94
C GLY A 82 11.56 -16.63 12.96
N GLU A 83 12.17 -15.48 12.66
CA GLU A 83 13.21 -15.31 11.64
C GLU A 83 14.48 -16.09 11.93
N ASP A 84 14.85 -16.22 13.20
CA ASP A 84 16.09 -16.89 13.62
C ASP A 84 16.02 -18.41 13.42
N ASN A 85 14.82 -18.99 13.47
CA ASN A 85 14.61 -20.44 13.40
C ASN A 85 14.38 -20.94 11.96
N VAL A 86 14.17 -20.04 10.99
CA VAL A 86 13.91 -20.41 9.59
C VAL A 86 15.09 -21.11 8.97
N THR A 87 16.29 -20.60 9.20
CA THR A 87 17.52 -21.20 8.65
C THR A 87 17.70 -22.63 9.18
N THR A 88 17.45 -22.85 10.48
CA THR A 88 17.50 -24.17 11.11
C THR A 88 16.44 -25.11 10.53
N TYR A 89 15.20 -24.64 10.34
CA TYR A 89 14.12 -25.45 9.75
C TYR A 89 14.50 -25.98 8.36
N PHE A 90 14.99 -25.12 7.47
CA PHE A 90 15.43 -25.57 6.14
C PHE A 90 16.69 -26.45 6.18
N MET A 91 17.60 -26.25 7.12
CA MET A 91 18.76 -27.12 7.28
C MET A 91 18.34 -28.52 7.78
N LEU A 92 17.32 -28.61 8.63
CA LEU A 92 16.79 -29.88 9.13
C LEU A 92 15.97 -30.63 8.07
N ASP A 93 15.20 -29.94 7.24
CA ASP A 93 14.45 -30.56 6.13
C ASP A 93 15.36 -31.13 5.03
N ASN A 94 16.60 -30.64 4.91
CA ASN A 94 17.62 -31.21 4.01
C ASN A 94 18.45 -32.33 4.68
N VAL A 95 18.30 -32.55 6.00
CA VAL A 95 18.91 -33.64 6.76
C VAL A 95 17.86 -34.73 6.97
N CYS A 96 17.40 -35.29 5.86
CA CYS A 96 16.79 -36.61 5.85
C CYS A 96 17.11 -37.28 4.51
N CYS A 97 18.34 -37.78 4.43
CA CYS A 97 18.84 -38.79 3.50
C CYS A 97 19.82 -39.67 4.28
#